data_AF-A0A2I4AJ81-F1
#
_entry.id   AF-A0A2I4AJ81-F1
#
_cell.length_a   1.000
_cell.length_b   1.000
_cell.length_c   1.000
_cell.angle_alpha   90.00
_cell.angle_beta   90.00
_cell.angle_gamma   90.00
#
_symmetry.space_group_name_H-M   'P 1'
#
loop_
_entity.id
_entity.type
_entity.pdbx_description
1 polymer ?
#
loop_
_entity_poly.entity_id
_entity_poly.type
_entity_poly.pdbx_seq_one_letter_code
_entity_poly.pdbx_strand_id
1 'polypeptide(L)'
;MMSDDEEQPLNVDGDLLKVSIIFPNGDKYEGESSRSSSGALVRSGTGKHTSSNGLVYIGEWCEDKMQGRGTLRHPSGARYEGEFRDNMFHGSGTYVFPDTSVYRGQFHKNRRRRDLH
;
A
#
# COMPACT_ATOMS: atom_id res chain seq x y z
N MET A 1 -13.50 -36.93 -6.07
CA MET A 1 -12.83 -35.84 -6.82
C MET A 1 -12.51 -34.79 -5.78
N MET A 2 -11.27 -34.75 -5.27
CA MET A 2 -10.19 -33.91 -5.79
C MET A 2 -10.68 -32.45 -5.88
N SER A 3 -10.20 -31.47 -5.11
CA SER A 3 -8.79 -31.24 -4.77
C SER A 3 -8.64 -30.26 -3.59
N ASP A 4 -7.58 -30.53 -2.81
CA ASP A 4 -6.71 -29.58 -2.12
C ASP A 4 -7.33 -28.50 -1.23
N ASP A 5 -7.55 -28.89 0.02
CA ASP A 5 -7.47 -28.00 1.19
C ASP A 5 -6.00 -27.55 1.32
N GLU A 6 -5.66 -26.46 0.62
CA GLU A 6 -4.32 -25.88 0.63
C GLU A 6 -4.10 -25.15 1.97
N GLU A 7 -3.75 -25.91 3.02
CA GLU A 7 -3.23 -25.36 4.28
C GLU A 7 -1.99 -24.50 3.98
N GLN A 8 -2.20 -23.19 3.92
CA GLN A 8 -1.14 -22.20 3.83
C GLN A 8 -0.29 -22.30 5.12
N PRO A 9 1.04 -22.53 5.02
CA PRO A 9 1.87 -22.76 6.19
C PRO A 9 1.87 -21.52 7.10
N LEU A 10 1.49 -21.72 8.38
CA LEU A 10 1.69 -20.73 9.44
C LEU A 10 3.19 -20.48 9.61
N ASN A 11 3.69 -19.40 9.02
CA ASN A 11 5.07 -18.99 9.12
C ASN A 11 5.31 -18.37 10.51
N VAL A 12 5.98 -19.13 11.37
CA VAL A 12 6.39 -18.78 12.74
C VAL A 12 7.57 -17.81 12.73
N ASP A 13 7.33 -16.54 12.38
CA ASP A 13 8.27 -15.43 12.59
C ASP A 13 7.45 -14.13 12.74
N GLY A 14 7.09 -13.77 13.97
CA GLY A 14 6.44 -12.49 14.29
C GLY A 14 5.10 -12.23 13.61
N ASP A 15 4.12 -13.11 13.83
CA ASP A 15 2.68 -13.08 13.50
C ASP A 15 2.18 -11.94 12.58
N LEU A 16 2.67 -11.89 11.34
CA LEU A 16 2.00 -11.19 10.25
C LEU A 16 0.88 -12.09 9.74
N LEU A 17 -0.36 -11.73 10.08
CA LEU A 17 -1.56 -12.42 9.64
C LEU A 17 -1.92 -11.93 8.24
N LYS A 18 -1.95 -12.82 7.25
CA LYS A 18 -2.54 -12.50 5.95
C LYS A 18 -4.06 -12.46 6.10
N VAL A 19 -4.66 -11.32 5.79
CA VAL A 19 -6.10 -11.08 5.94
C VAL A 19 -6.69 -10.48 4.67
N SER A 20 -7.96 -10.80 4.43
CA SER A 20 -8.81 -10.15 3.44
C SER A 20 -9.96 -9.44 4.16
N ILE A 21 -9.84 -8.13 4.35
CA ILE A 21 -10.81 -7.30 5.06
C ILE A 21 -11.65 -6.54 4.05
N ILE A 22 -12.97 -6.63 4.18
CA ILE A 22 -13.92 -5.77 3.46
C ILE A 22 -14.52 -4.84 4.50
N PHE A 23 -14.25 -3.55 4.35
CA PHE A 23 -14.73 -2.51 5.24
C PHE A 23 -16.18 -2.13 4.88
N PRO A 24 -16.97 -1.66 5.86
CA PRO A 24 -18.36 -1.26 5.63
C PRO A 24 -18.50 -0.05 4.69
N ASN A 25 -17.43 0.73 4.50
CA ASN A 25 -17.36 1.82 3.51
C ASN A 25 -17.12 1.33 2.07
N GLY A 26 -17.03 0.01 1.86
CA GLY A 26 -16.76 -0.62 0.58
C GLY A 26 -15.28 -0.75 0.23
N ASP A 27 -14.38 -0.25 1.06
CA ASP A 27 -12.94 -0.46 0.88
C ASP A 27 -12.60 -1.92 1.12
N LYS A 28 -11.56 -2.40 0.44
CA LYS A 28 -11.04 -3.75 0.56
C LYS A 28 -9.56 -3.69 0.87
N TYR A 29 -9.09 -4.55 1.75
CA TYR A 29 -7.67 -4.71 2.04
C TYR A 29 -7.32 -6.18 1.99
N GLU A 30 -6.27 -6.51 1.26
CA GLU A 30 -5.76 -7.86 1.09
C GLU A 30 -4.26 -7.82 1.33
N GLY A 31 -3.79 -8.41 2.42
CA GLY A 31 -2.37 -8.36 2.75
C GLY A 31 -2.08 -8.74 4.19
N GLU A 32 -0.86 -8.42 4.60
CA GLU A 32 -0.37 -8.70 5.93
C GLU A 32 -0.94 -7.71 6.95
N SER A 33 -1.21 -8.17 8.16
CA SER A 33 -1.73 -7.38 9.28
C SER A 33 -1.14 -7.91 10.57
N SER A 34 -0.81 -7.00 11.49
CA SER A 34 -0.33 -7.35 12.82
C SER A 34 -1.33 -6.88 13.87
N ARG A 35 -1.30 -7.47 15.07
CA ARG A 35 -2.01 -6.87 16.21
C ARG A 35 -1.20 -5.69 16.75
N SER A 36 -1.83 -4.53 16.83
CA SER A 36 -1.33 -3.40 17.61
C SER A 36 -1.38 -3.72 19.11
N SER A 37 -0.67 -2.94 19.92
CA SER A 37 -0.66 -3.02 21.38
C SER A 37 -2.05 -2.86 22.03
N SER A 38 -3.00 -2.24 21.31
CA SER A 38 -4.41 -2.14 21.72
C SER A 38 -5.24 -3.41 21.43
N GLY A 39 -4.65 -4.43 20.81
CA GLY A 39 -5.34 -5.64 20.36
C GLY A 39 -6.08 -5.50 19.02
N ALA A 40 -6.11 -4.30 18.42
CA ALA A 40 -6.67 -4.08 17.10
C ALA A 40 -5.76 -4.65 16.00
N LEU A 41 -6.35 -5.26 14.97
CA LEU A 41 -5.65 -5.61 13.74
C LEU A 41 -5.32 -4.33 12.96
N VAL A 42 -4.03 -4.12 12.70
CA VAL A 42 -3.52 -3.00 11.91
C VAL A 42 -2.78 -3.52 10.69
N ARG A 43 -2.86 -2.78 9.58
CA ARG A 43 -2.15 -3.13 8.35
C ARG A 43 -0.65 -3.00 8.59
N SER A 44 0.10 -4.07 8.32
CA SER A 44 1.54 -4.15 8.57
C SER A 44 2.16 -5.18 7.63
N GLY A 45 3.32 -4.89 7.05
CA GLY A 45 3.92 -5.71 6.00
C GLY A 45 3.43 -5.30 4.61
N THR A 46 3.32 -6.23 3.68
CA THR A 46 2.88 -5.95 2.31
C THR A 46 1.39 -6.15 2.14
N GLY A 47 0.74 -5.24 1.39
CA GLY A 47 -0.70 -5.33 1.19
C GLY A 47 -1.24 -4.46 0.09
N LYS A 48 -2.39 -4.89 -0.43
CA LYS A 48 -3.19 -4.22 -1.43
C LYS A 48 -4.44 -3.63 -0.77
N HIS A 49 -4.54 -2.32 -0.79
CA HIS A 49 -5.76 -1.60 -0.42
C HIS A 49 -6.48 -1.13 -1.68
N THR A 50 -7.77 -1.42 -1.79
CA THR A 50 -8.65 -0.96 -2.86
C THR A 50 -9.77 -0.16 -2.23
N SER A 51 -9.80 1.15 -2.39
CA SER A 51 -10.91 1.96 -1.91
C SER A 51 -12.14 1.77 -2.78
N SER A 52 -13.33 2.00 -2.22
CA SER A 52 -14.60 1.97 -2.94
C SER A 52 -14.65 2.93 -4.14
N ASN A 53 -13.86 4.01 -4.08
CA ASN A 53 -13.68 4.97 -5.17
C ASN A 53 -12.81 4.46 -6.33
N GLY A 54 -12.27 3.24 -6.27
CA GLY A 54 -11.40 2.65 -7.29
C GLY A 54 -9.91 3.03 -7.17
N LEU A 55 -9.52 3.71 -6.09
CA LEU A 55 -8.12 3.95 -5.74
C LEU A 55 -7.51 2.64 -5.27
N VAL A 56 -6.35 2.27 -5.84
CA VAL A 56 -5.64 1.03 -5.49
C VAL A 56 -4.24 1.38 -5.01
N TYR A 57 -3.90 1.00 -3.79
CA TYR A 57 -2.53 1.03 -3.28
C TYR A 57 -2.02 -0.39 -3.14
N ILE A 58 -0.79 -0.66 -3.59
CA ILE A 58 -0.08 -1.92 -3.42
C ILE A 58 1.30 -1.58 -2.91
N GLY A 59 1.65 -1.97 -1.68
CA GLY A 59 2.96 -1.66 -1.13
C GLY A 59 3.12 -2.08 0.30
N GLU A 60 4.14 -1.54 0.93
CA GLU A 60 4.44 -1.77 2.34
C GLU A 60 3.56 -0.88 3.24
N TRP A 61 3.19 -1.45 4.39
CA TRP A 61 2.35 -0.90 5.43
C TRP A 61 3.05 -1.10 6.76
N CYS A 62 2.89 -0.15 7.67
CA CYS A 62 3.31 -0.27 9.06
C CYS A 62 2.35 0.53 9.92
N GLU A 63 1.76 -0.11 10.92
CA GLU A 63 0.80 0.52 11.84
C GLU A 63 -0.29 1.31 11.12
N ASP A 64 -0.94 0.68 10.13
CA ASP A 64 -2.02 1.28 9.34
C ASP A 64 -1.60 2.42 8.38
N LYS A 65 -0.30 2.67 8.25
CA LYS A 65 0.27 3.69 7.36
C LYS A 65 1.04 3.07 6.21
N MET A 66 0.90 3.64 5.02
CA MET A 66 1.76 3.36 3.88
C MET A 66 3.19 3.79 4.21
N GLN A 67 4.13 2.84 4.09
CA GLN A 67 5.55 3.01 4.36
C GLN A 67 6.34 2.29 3.26
N GLY A 68 7.67 2.46 3.25
CA GLY A 68 8.54 1.68 2.36
C GLY A 68 8.25 1.95 0.89
N ARG A 69 8.27 0.92 0.04
CA ARG A 69 7.97 1.06 -1.38
C ARG A 69 6.52 0.67 -1.66
N GLY A 70 5.89 1.42 -2.55
CA GLY A 70 4.53 1.16 -2.96
C GLY A 70 4.18 1.72 -4.33
N THR A 71 3.02 1.30 -4.81
CA THR A 71 2.37 1.79 -6.02
C THR A 71 0.96 2.23 -5.68
N LEU A 72 0.67 3.52 -5.87
CA LEU A 72 -0.66 4.09 -5.76
C LEU A 72 -1.21 4.35 -7.16
N ARG A 73 -2.33 3.74 -7.51
CA ARG A 73 -3.09 3.99 -8.75
C ARG A 73 -4.37 4.71 -8.39
N HIS A 74 -4.53 5.89 -8.97
CA HIS A 74 -5.74 6.68 -8.85
C HIS A 74 -6.69 6.32 -10.01
N PRO A 75 -8.01 6.26 -9.79
CA PRO A 75 -8.99 6.00 -10.84
C PRO A 75 -8.99 7.06 -11.95
N SER A 76 -8.49 8.27 -11.67
CA SER A 76 -8.33 9.32 -12.68
C SER A 76 -7.23 9.04 -13.72
N GLY A 77 -6.46 7.97 -13.56
CA GLY A 77 -5.30 7.63 -14.41
C GLY A 77 -3.96 8.06 -13.84
N ALA A 78 -3.93 8.84 -12.75
CA ALA A 78 -2.69 9.14 -12.05
C ALA A 78 -2.11 7.88 -11.39
N ARG A 79 -0.79 7.71 -11.45
CA ARG A 79 -0.09 6.61 -10.76
C ARG A 79 1.16 7.14 -10.10
N TYR A 80 1.41 6.75 -8.86
CA TYR A 80 2.68 6.96 -8.20
C TYR A 80 3.31 5.61 -7.88
N GLU A 81 4.61 5.48 -8.13
CA GLU A 81 5.41 4.32 -7.76
C GLU A 81 6.71 4.83 -7.15
N GLY A 82 6.98 4.51 -5.89
CA GLY A 82 8.12 5.05 -5.18
C GLY A 82 8.06 4.78 -3.69
N GLU A 83 8.84 5.57 -2.94
CA GLU A 83 8.88 5.45 -1.50
C GLU A 83 7.73 6.21 -0.83
N PHE A 84 7.19 5.62 0.22
CA PHE A 84 6.13 6.15 1.06
C PHE A 84 6.66 6.29 2.48
N ARG A 85 6.25 7.36 3.13
CA ARG A 85 6.50 7.59 4.53
C ARG A 85 5.30 8.26 5.18
N ASP A 86 4.73 7.63 6.21
CA ASP A 86 3.56 8.12 6.94
C ASP A 86 2.40 8.53 6.01
N ASN A 87 2.02 7.66 5.07
CA ASN A 87 0.99 7.93 4.05
C ASN A 87 1.35 9.01 3.02
N MET A 88 2.60 9.46 2.96
CA MET A 88 3.05 10.49 2.02
C MET A 88 4.11 9.96 1.06
N PHE A 89 4.10 10.43 -0.19
CA PHE A 89 5.20 10.24 -1.12
C PHE A 89 6.48 10.83 -0.54
N HIS A 90 7.53 10.03 -0.52
CA HIS A 90 8.83 10.35 0.02
C HIS A 90 9.94 9.77 -0.87
N GLY A 91 11.19 10.15 -0.61
CA GLY A 91 12.36 9.56 -1.27
C GLY A 91 12.29 9.65 -2.80
N SER A 92 12.75 8.62 -3.48
CA SER A 92 12.71 8.55 -4.94
C SER A 92 11.41 7.92 -5.43
N GLY A 93 10.82 8.52 -6.46
CA GLY A 93 9.60 7.97 -7.05
C GLY A 93 9.35 8.44 -8.48
N THR A 94 8.37 7.78 -9.09
CA THR A 94 7.83 8.05 -10.41
C THR A 94 6.35 8.37 -10.26
N TYR A 95 5.96 9.60 -10.60
CA TYR A 95 4.57 10.01 -10.67
C TYR A 95 4.15 10.16 -12.13
N VAL A 96 3.23 9.32 -12.58
CA VAL A 96 2.52 9.42 -13.85
C VAL A 96 1.26 10.24 -13.63
N PHE A 97 1.16 11.36 -14.34
CA PHE A 97 0.00 12.23 -14.37
C PHE A 97 -1.12 11.60 -15.19
N PRO A 98 -2.38 12.01 -14.97
CA PRO A 98 -3.50 11.56 -15.80
C PRO A 98 -3.33 11.94 -17.28
N ASP A 99 -2.58 13.00 -17.54
CA ASP A 99 -2.17 13.45 -18.88
C ASP A 99 -1.02 12.61 -19.50
N THR A 100 -0.72 11.43 -18.94
CA THR A 100 0.40 10.53 -19.33
C THR A 100 1.81 11.09 -19.12
N SER A 101 1.94 12.38 -18.83
CA SER A 101 3.20 12.99 -18.39
C SER A 101 3.81 12.21 -17.22
N VAL A 102 5.12 12.05 -17.20
CA VAL A 102 5.84 11.30 -16.15
C VAL A 102 6.84 12.22 -15.46
N TYR A 103 6.79 12.26 -14.15
CA TYR A 103 7.81 12.89 -13.31
C TYR A 103 8.58 11.82 -12.56
N ARG A 104 9.90 11.78 -12.76
CA ARG A 104 10.83 10.95 -11.97
C ARG A 104 11.72 11.88 -11.19
N GLY A 105 11.79 11.69 -9.87
CA GLY A 105 12.63 12.52 -9.03
C GLY A 105 12.35 12.32 -7.56
N GLN A 106 12.86 13.24 -6.75
CA GLN A 106 12.67 13.17 -5.31
C GLN A 106 11.32 13.75 -4.87
N PHE A 107 10.74 13.13 -3.86
CA PHE A 107 9.53 13.51 -3.19
C PHE A 107 9.80 13.72 -1.70
N HIS A 108 9.22 14.77 -1.13
CA HIS A 108 9.26 15.02 0.30
C HIS A 108 7.89 15.48 0.76
N LYS A 109 7.20 14.66 1.56
CA LYS A 109 5.88 14.97 2.13
C LYS A 109 4.86 15.33 1.03
N ASN A 110 4.67 14.45 0.05
CA ASN A 110 3.81 14.65 -1.13
C ASN A 110 4.25 15.77 -2.10
N ARG A 111 5.35 16.47 -1.83
CA ARG A 111 5.87 17.52 -2.71
C ARG A 111 7.02 17.00 -3.56
N ARG A 112 6.94 17.26 -4.86
CA ARG A 112 8.06 17.08 -5.79
C ARG A 112 9.18 18.04 -5.41
N ARG A 113 10.37 17.53 -5.11
CA ARG A 113 11.60 18.31 -5.07
C ARG A 113 11.98 18.60 -6.52
N ARG A 114 11.58 19.76 -7.04
CA ARG A 114 12.22 20.30 -8.24
C ARG A 114 13.60 20.78 -7.82
N ASP A 115 14.63 20.10 -8.27
CA ASP A 115 15.95 20.70 -8.37
C ASP A 115 15.82 21.86 -9.37
N LEU A 116 15.71 23.09 -8.85
CA LEU A 116 16.04 24.27 -9.65
C LEU A 116 17.55 24.21 -9.88
N HIS A 117 17.95 23.96 -11.11
CA HIS A 117 19.24 24.43 -11.63
C HIS A 117 19.02 25.82 -12.23
#